data_AF-A0A430Q7T0-F1
#
_entry.id   AF-A0A430Q7T0-F1
#
_cell.length_a   1.000
_cell.length_b   1.000
_cell.length_c   1.000
_cell.angle_alpha   90.00
_cell.angle_beta   90.00
_cell.angle_gamma   90.00
#
_symmetry.space_group_name_H-M   'P 1'
#
loop_
_entity.id
_entity.type
_entity.pdbx_description
1 polymer ?
#
loop_
_entity_poly.entity_id
_entity_poly.type
_entity_poly.pdbx_seq_one_letter_code
_entity_poly.pdbx_strand_id
1 'polypeptide(L)'
;CDKCLRNEDEVQVHSARTGHVNYSQCSDAVSSLTEDERREQMKKLQELLRAKKTQREEQERHEEIEREKKRRQQHKTLSSAKAKFEEDEVRRFVEQKKREKEEDRAYLEKLKAEIARDQEEKRARTASELPLIAPSNSTSLPTAVPKTNPTICRLHIRLPSGQSIKGEFGVNEPLSAVMLYVSQNWPNSSTFIDPQSIQLMTSFPKQEFTSEDRNRSLLDLGEFKHF
;
A
#
# COMPACT_ATOMS: atom_id res chain seq x y z
N CYS A 1 14.68 -62.63 -40.57
CA CYS A 1 13.80 -61.97 -41.56
C CYS A 1 14.57 -61.36 -42.74
N ASP A 2 15.84 -61.74 -42.97
CA ASP A 2 16.69 -61.49 -44.13
C ASP A 2 16.68 -60.06 -44.73
N LYS A 3 16.34 -59.06 -43.91
CA LYS A 3 16.34 -57.65 -44.28
C LYS A 3 17.63 -57.02 -43.78
N CYS A 4 18.43 -56.49 -44.70
CA CYS A 4 19.59 -55.69 -44.36
C CYS A 4 19.15 -54.28 -43.96
N LEU A 5 19.52 -53.87 -42.74
CA LEU A 5 19.24 -52.55 -42.18
C LEU A 5 20.49 -51.69 -42.33
N ARG A 6 20.33 -50.43 -42.74
CA ARG A 6 21.47 -49.59 -43.14
C ARG A 6 22.10 -48.85 -41.96
N ASN A 7 21.28 -48.39 -41.01
CA ASN A 7 21.69 -47.55 -39.89
C ASN A 7 21.07 -48.03 -38.57
N GLU A 8 21.65 -47.62 -37.44
CA GLU A 8 21.20 -47.96 -36.10
C GLU A 8 19.74 -47.52 -35.82
N ASP A 9 19.32 -46.37 -36.36
CA ASP A 9 17.93 -45.90 -36.25
C ASP A 9 16.94 -46.88 -36.91
N GLU A 10 17.31 -47.46 -38.06
CA GLU A 10 16.48 -48.47 -38.73
C GLU A 10 16.46 -49.78 -37.95
N VAL A 11 17.58 -50.14 -37.30
CA VAL A 11 17.66 -51.27 -36.36
C VAL A 11 16.72 -51.05 -35.19
N GLN A 12 16.69 -49.85 -34.61
CA GLN A 12 15.82 -49.52 -33.47
C GLN A 12 14.34 -49.57 -33.86
N VAL A 13 13.97 -48.99 -35.00
CA VAL A 13 12.59 -49.04 -35.52
C VAL A 13 12.18 -50.46 -35.90
N HIS A 14 13.09 -51.25 -36.50
CA HIS A 14 12.82 -52.64 -36.85
C HIS A 14 12.66 -53.53 -35.61
N SER A 15 13.51 -53.33 -34.60
CA SER A 15 13.41 -54.01 -33.29
C SER A 15 12.08 -53.70 -32.62
N ALA A 16 11.69 -52.42 -32.58
CA ALA A 16 10.41 -51.99 -32.01
C ALA A 16 9.19 -52.55 -32.76
N ARG A 17 9.31 -52.74 -34.09
CA ARG A 17 8.20 -53.20 -34.94
C ARG A 17 8.09 -54.72 -35.05
N THR A 18 9.21 -55.45 -35.04
CA THR A 18 9.25 -56.90 -35.30
C THR A 18 9.76 -57.74 -34.13
N GLY A 19 10.26 -57.10 -33.07
CA GLY A 19 10.74 -57.79 -31.87
C GLY A 19 12.06 -58.52 -32.04
N HIS A 20 12.77 -58.36 -33.15
CA HIS A 20 14.09 -58.95 -33.34
C HIS A 20 15.13 -58.20 -32.50
N VAL A 21 15.92 -58.97 -31.75
CA VAL A 21 16.95 -58.44 -30.82
C VAL A 21 18.36 -58.96 -31.09
N ASN A 22 18.51 -59.90 -32.03
CA ASN A 22 19.79 -60.52 -32.37
C ASN A 22 20.12 -60.23 -33.83
N TYR A 23 21.15 -59.40 -34.06
CA TYR A 23 21.56 -58.94 -35.38
C TYR A 23 22.96 -59.50 -35.71
N SER A 24 23.12 -60.06 -36.90
CA SER A 24 24.43 -60.45 -37.43
C SER A 24 24.93 -59.37 -38.37
N GLN A 25 26.20 -58.98 -38.25
CA GLN A 25 26.81 -58.01 -39.16
C GLN A 25 26.84 -58.60 -40.58
N CYS A 26 26.07 -58.00 -41.50
CA CYS A 26 26.09 -58.32 -42.91
C CYS A 26 27.02 -57.33 -43.60
N SER A 27 28.13 -57.82 -44.15
CA SER A 27 29.16 -57.05 -44.86
C SER A 27 28.92 -56.99 -46.37
N ASP A 28 27.69 -57.18 -46.83
CA ASP A 28 27.31 -56.92 -48.21
C ASP A 28 27.56 -55.43 -48.50
N ALA A 29 28.58 -55.18 -49.31
CA ALA A 29 29.06 -53.86 -49.66
C ALA A 29 27.91 -53.08 -50.31
N VAL A 30 27.25 -52.24 -49.49
CA VAL A 30 26.33 -51.20 -49.96
C VAL A 30 27.09 -50.45 -51.05
N SER A 31 26.60 -50.53 -52.29
CA SER A 31 27.24 -49.91 -53.45
C SER A 31 27.68 -48.49 -53.06
N SER A 32 28.99 -48.29 -53.01
CA SER A 32 29.58 -47.00 -52.66
C SER A 32 28.98 -45.98 -53.62
N LEU A 33 28.12 -45.09 -53.11
CA LEU A 33 27.44 -44.09 -53.93
C LEU A 33 28.44 -43.47 -54.90
N THR A 34 28.02 -43.33 -56.15
CA THR A 34 28.84 -42.73 -57.21
C THR A 34 29.28 -41.34 -56.74
N GLU A 35 30.48 -40.89 -57.11
CA GLU A 35 31.01 -39.61 -56.59
C GLU A 35 30.06 -38.43 -56.81
N ASP A 36 29.28 -38.46 -57.87
CA ASP A 36 28.29 -37.43 -58.21
C ASP A 36 27.03 -37.49 -57.32
N GLU A 37 26.54 -38.67 -56.97
CA GLU A 37 25.40 -38.82 -56.05
C GLU A 37 25.76 -38.36 -54.63
N ARG A 38 27.02 -38.60 -54.20
CA ARG A 38 27.53 -38.04 -52.94
C ARG A 38 27.59 -36.51 -52.97
N ARG A 39 28.00 -35.91 -54.09
CA ARG A 39 28.02 -34.44 -54.25
C ARG A 39 26.62 -33.84 -54.21
N GLU A 40 25.64 -34.47 -54.85
CA GLU A 40 24.24 -34.02 -54.81
C GLU A 40 23.62 -34.13 -53.43
N GLN A 41 23.84 -35.25 -52.72
CA GLN A 41 23.38 -35.42 -51.34
C GLN A 41 24.01 -34.39 -50.40
N MET A 42 25.30 -34.07 -50.58
CA MET A 42 25.98 -33.03 -49.80
C MET A 42 25.40 -31.63 -50.08
N LYS A 43 25.09 -31.31 -51.34
CA LYS A 43 24.43 -30.04 -51.70
C LYS A 43 23.04 -29.93 -51.07
N LYS A 44 22.23 -30.99 -51.19
CA LYS A 44 20.89 -31.04 -50.59
C LYS A 44 20.93 -30.91 -49.06
N LEU A 45 21.91 -31.56 -48.41
CA LEU A 45 22.12 -31.45 -46.97
C LEU A 45 22.53 -30.02 -46.58
N GLN A 46 23.42 -29.39 -47.36
CA GLN A 46 23.82 -28.01 -47.14
C GLN A 46 22.66 -27.03 -47.29
N GLU A 47 21.79 -27.22 -48.28
CA GLU A 47 20.57 -26.42 -48.48
C GLU A 47 19.58 -26.59 -47.33
N LEU A 48 19.34 -27.82 -46.87
CA LEU A 48 18.50 -28.10 -45.72
C LEU A 48 19.04 -27.46 -44.43
N LEU A 49 20.35 -27.50 -44.21
CA LEU A 49 20.98 -26.85 -43.06
C LEU A 49 20.85 -25.33 -43.13
N ARG A 50 21.02 -24.73 -44.32
CA ARG A 50 20.81 -23.29 -44.52
C ARG A 50 19.36 -22.90 -44.26
N ALA A 51 18.39 -23.62 -44.82
CA ALA A 51 16.97 -23.38 -44.63
C ALA A 51 16.54 -23.53 -43.15
N LYS A 52 17.07 -24.55 -42.46
CA LYS A 52 16.81 -24.75 -41.03
C LYS A 52 17.43 -23.64 -40.18
N LYS A 53 18.59 -23.12 -40.57
CA LYS A 53 19.24 -22.00 -39.89
C LYS A 53 18.43 -20.72 -40.04
N THR A 54 17.99 -20.38 -41.25
CA THR A 54 17.17 -19.19 -41.49
C THR A 54 15.83 -19.27 -40.76
N GLN A 55 15.17 -20.44 -40.77
CA GLN A 55 13.94 -20.66 -40.02
C GLN A 55 14.13 -20.44 -38.51
N ARG A 56 15.24 -20.97 -37.96
CA ARG A 56 15.57 -20.80 -36.54
C ARG A 56 15.84 -19.33 -36.20
N GLU A 57 16.60 -18.63 -37.03
CA GLU A 57 16.89 -17.20 -36.83
C GLU A 57 15.59 -16.36 -36.88
N GLU A 58 14.66 -16.67 -37.79
CA GLU A 58 13.35 -16.00 -37.86
C GLU A 58 12.48 -16.27 -36.62
N GLN A 59 12.47 -17.52 -36.15
CA GLN A 59 11.75 -17.89 -34.92
C GLN A 59 12.32 -17.17 -33.69
N GLU A 60 13.65 -17.20 -33.52
CA GLU A 60 14.32 -16.52 -32.41
C GLU A 60 14.05 -15.01 -32.43
N ARG A 61 14.05 -14.37 -33.61
CA ARG A 61 13.68 -12.95 -33.76
C ARG A 61 12.23 -12.69 -33.36
N HIS A 62 11.29 -13.54 -33.77
CA HIS A 62 9.88 -13.40 -33.41
C HIS A 62 9.67 -13.59 -31.89
N GLU A 63 10.29 -14.60 -31.30
CA GLU A 63 10.24 -14.86 -29.86
C GLU A 63 10.81 -13.71 -29.05
N GLU A 64 11.90 -13.07 -29.51
CA GLU A 64 12.46 -11.91 -28.84
C GLU A 64 11.51 -10.71 -28.88
N ILE A 65 10.87 -10.45 -30.02
CA ILE A 65 9.85 -9.41 -30.16
C ILE A 65 8.66 -9.69 -29.23
N GLU A 66 8.16 -10.93 -29.17
CA GLU A 66 7.04 -11.29 -28.30
C GLU A 66 7.41 -11.22 -26.81
N ARG A 67 8.64 -11.61 -26.44
CA ARG A 67 9.16 -11.48 -25.07
C ARG A 67 9.24 -10.01 -24.65
N GLU A 68 9.71 -9.15 -25.56
CA GLU A 68 9.74 -7.70 -25.37
C GLU A 68 8.32 -7.16 -25.16
N LYS A 69 7.40 -7.44 -26.08
CA LYS A 69 6.00 -6.98 -26.01
C LYS A 69 5.35 -7.42 -24.70
N LYS A 70 5.54 -8.68 -24.30
CA LYS A 70 5.02 -9.22 -23.04
C LYS A 70 5.56 -8.45 -21.84
N ARG A 71 6.87 -8.15 -21.81
CA ARG A 71 7.47 -7.33 -20.74
C ARG A 71 6.86 -5.94 -20.67
N ARG A 72 6.71 -5.25 -21.82
CA ARG A 72 6.05 -3.93 -21.87
C ARG A 72 4.60 -3.99 -21.41
N GLN A 73 3.88 -5.01 -21.85
CA GLN A 73 2.48 -5.19 -21.50
C GLN A 73 2.33 -5.48 -20.01
N GLN A 74 3.16 -6.35 -19.44
CA GLN A 74 3.18 -6.62 -17.99
C GLN A 74 3.45 -5.34 -17.18
N HIS A 75 4.43 -4.54 -17.60
CA HIS A 75 4.70 -3.26 -16.94
C HIS A 75 3.50 -2.30 -17.03
N LYS A 76 2.89 -2.19 -18.21
CA LYS A 76 1.69 -1.36 -18.42
C LYS A 76 0.49 -1.86 -17.61
N THR A 77 0.28 -3.17 -17.52
CA THR A 77 -0.82 -3.75 -16.73
C THR A 77 -0.61 -3.50 -15.24
N LEU A 78 0.61 -3.63 -14.72
CA LEU A 78 0.91 -3.34 -13.31
C LEU A 78 0.73 -1.85 -12.99
N SER A 79 1.27 -0.97 -13.83
CA SER A 79 1.12 0.48 -13.66
C SER A 79 -0.35 0.91 -13.73
N SER A 80 -1.12 0.41 -14.69
CA SER A 80 -2.55 0.73 -14.81
C SER A 80 -3.40 0.11 -13.70
N ALA A 81 -3.08 -1.09 -13.21
CA ALA A 81 -3.76 -1.69 -12.07
C ALA A 81 -3.54 -0.87 -10.79
N LYS A 82 -2.31 -0.41 -10.55
CA LYS A 82 -1.99 0.46 -9.42
C LYS A 82 -2.73 1.81 -9.50
N ALA A 83 -2.70 2.46 -10.67
CA ALA A 83 -3.41 3.73 -10.86
C ALA A 83 -4.93 3.59 -10.65
N LYS A 84 -5.54 2.49 -11.13
CA LYS A 84 -6.96 2.22 -10.90
C LYS A 84 -7.29 1.98 -9.43
N PHE A 85 -6.43 1.25 -8.71
CA PHE A 85 -6.62 1.02 -7.28
C PHE A 85 -6.57 2.33 -6.49
N GLU A 86 -5.57 3.18 -6.77
CA GLU A 86 -5.46 4.51 -6.15
C GLU A 86 -6.66 5.41 -6.48
N GLU A 87 -7.14 5.39 -7.74
CA GLU A 87 -8.33 6.14 -8.15
C GLU A 87 -9.60 5.67 -7.42
N ASP A 88 -9.78 4.36 -7.29
CA ASP A 88 -10.93 3.77 -6.59
C ASP A 88 -10.91 4.09 -5.07
N GLU A 89 -9.73 4.08 -4.44
CA GLU A 89 -9.58 4.48 -3.04
C GLU A 89 -9.92 5.96 -2.83
N VAL A 90 -9.38 6.84 -3.67
CA VAL A 90 -9.68 8.28 -3.62
C VAL A 90 -11.17 8.52 -3.86
N ARG A 91 -11.78 7.82 -4.83
CA ARG A 91 -13.20 7.93 -5.14
C ARG A 91 -14.07 7.55 -3.94
N ARG A 92 -13.80 6.41 -3.30
CA ARG A 92 -14.52 5.95 -2.10
C ARG A 92 -14.39 6.94 -0.95
N PHE A 93 -13.18 7.47 -0.73
CA PHE A 93 -12.95 8.47 0.32
C PHE A 93 -13.73 9.76 0.07
N VAL A 94 -13.74 10.24 -1.18
CA VAL A 94 -14.50 11.45 -1.55
C VAL A 94 -16.01 11.22 -1.40
N GLU A 95 -16.52 10.06 -1.83
CA GLU A 95 -17.92 9.70 -1.68
C GLU A 95 -18.33 9.62 -0.21
N GLN A 96 -17.53 8.97 0.64
CA GLN A 96 -17.77 8.90 2.07
C GLN A 96 -17.78 10.29 2.72
N LYS A 97 -16.81 11.14 2.41
CA LYS A 97 -16.79 12.53 2.92
C LYS A 97 -17.98 13.36 2.46
N LYS A 98 -18.44 13.18 1.22
CA LYS A 98 -19.63 13.88 0.72
C LYS A 98 -20.87 13.42 1.48
N ARG A 99 -21.01 12.12 1.69
CA ARG A 99 -22.12 11.53 2.44
C ARG A 99 -22.13 12.00 3.89
N GLU A 100 -21.00 11.94 4.59
CA GLU A 100 -20.87 12.46 5.97
C GLU A 100 -21.26 13.94 6.03
N LYS A 101 -20.79 14.76 5.09
CA LYS A 101 -21.15 16.19 5.02
C LYS A 101 -22.64 16.42 4.73
N GLU A 102 -23.28 15.54 3.97
CA GLU A 102 -24.72 15.60 3.71
C GLU A 102 -25.54 15.19 4.93
N GLU A 103 -25.14 14.12 5.61
CA GLU A 103 -25.75 13.64 6.85
C GLU A 103 -25.61 14.68 7.97
N ASP A 104 -24.44 15.31 8.12
CA ASP A 104 -24.20 16.40 9.07
C ASP A 104 -25.09 17.61 8.79
N ARG A 105 -25.21 18.01 7.51
CA ARG A 105 -26.11 19.12 7.13
C ARG A 105 -27.57 18.78 7.45
N ALA A 106 -28.01 17.58 7.11
CA ALA A 106 -29.37 17.13 7.40
C ALA A 106 -29.63 17.04 8.92
N TYR A 107 -28.64 16.63 9.72
CA TYR A 107 -28.74 16.60 11.18
C TYR A 107 -28.84 18.02 11.76
N LEU A 108 -28.00 18.95 11.32
CA LEU A 108 -28.05 20.35 11.73
C LEU A 108 -29.39 21.01 11.37
N GLU A 109 -29.94 20.72 10.19
CA GLU A 109 -31.26 21.22 9.77
C GLU A 109 -32.38 20.67 10.65
N LYS A 110 -32.37 19.36 10.96
CA LYS A 110 -33.33 18.75 11.88
C LYS A 110 -33.24 19.35 13.28
N LEU A 111 -32.03 19.51 13.82
CA LEU A 111 -31.82 20.08 15.15
C LEU A 111 -32.32 21.54 15.20
N LYS A 112 -32.04 22.33 14.15
CA LYS A 112 -32.52 23.70 14.06
C LYS A 112 -34.05 23.78 14.01
N ALA A 113 -34.70 22.88 13.29
CA ALA A 113 -36.17 22.80 13.23
C ALA A 113 -36.77 22.44 14.60
N GLU A 114 -36.17 21.50 15.33
CA GLU A 114 -36.59 21.13 16.68
C GLU A 114 -36.49 22.31 17.66
N ILE A 115 -35.34 23.00 17.66
CA ILE A 115 -35.13 24.20 18.49
C ILE A 115 -36.15 25.30 18.16
N ALA A 116 -36.47 25.49 16.87
CA ALA A 116 -37.47 26.47 16.46
C ALA A 116 -38.87 26.12 16.97
N ARG A 117 -39.28 24.85 16.85
CA ARG A 117 -40.54 24.34 17.41
C ARG A 117 -40.62 24.55 18.92
N ASP A 118 -39.57 24.18 19.66
CA ASP A 118 -39.51 24.35 21.12
C ASP A 118 -39.57 25.83 21.52
N GLN A 119 -38.91 26.71 20.78
CA GLN A 119 -38.97 28.15 21.02
C GLN A 119 -40.36 28.74 20.75
N GLU A 120 -41.05 28.28 19.71
CA GLU A 120 -42.44 28.69 19.43
C GLU A 120 -43.40 28.18 20.49
N GLU A 121 -43.27 26.92 20.92
CA GLU A 121 -44.10 26.37 22.00
C GLU A 121 -43.87 27.10 23.32
N LYS A 122 -42.61 27.37 23.68
CA LYS A 122 -42.28 28.15 24.88
C LYS A 122 -42.87 29.56 24.80
N ARG A 123 -42.74 30.25 23.65
CA ARG A 123 -43.33 31.57 23.44
C ARG A 123 -44.85 31.54 23.58
N ALA A 124 -45.52 30.53 23.03
CA ALA A 124 -46.96 30.35 23.14
C ALA A 124 -47.41 30.09 24.59
N ARG A 125 -46.70 29.23 25.33
CA ARG A 125 -46.96 28.98 26.76
C ARG A 125 -46.78 30.26 27.59
N THR A 126 -45.67 31.00 27.39
CA THR A 126 -45.44 32.27 28.09
C THR A 126 -46.41 33.38 27.71
N ALA A 127 -46.99 33.36 26.51
CA ALA A 127 -47.99 34.33 26.07
C ALA A 127 -49.41 34.02 26.57
N SER A 128 -49.69 32.75 26.87
CA SER A 128 -50.98 32.31 27.43
C SER A 128 -51.05 32.41 28.95
N GLU A 129 -49.93 32.68 29.63
CA GLU A 129 -49.83 32.80 31.09
C GLU A 129 -49.55 34.28 31.46
N LEU A 130 -50.60 35.04 31.80
CA LEU A 130 -50.46 36.37 32.41
C LEU A 130 -49.77 36.25 33.78
N PRO A 131 -48.88 37.19 34.15
CA PRO A 131 -47.89 36.99 35.20
C PRO A 131 -48.50 37.13 36.60
N LEU A 132 -48.39 36.06 37.40
CA LEU A 132 -48.38 36.20 38.85
C LEU A 132 -46.94 35.99 39.37
N ILE A 133 -46.47 37.06 40.01
CA ILE A 133 -45.43 37.12 41.05
C ILE A 133 -43.99 37.44 40.58
N ALA A 134 -43.67 38.72 40.76
CA ALA A 134 -42.47 39.38 41.31
C ALA A 134 -41.04 38.82 41.11
N PRO A 135 -40.04 39.72 41.01
CA PRO A 135 -38.70 39.41 40.54
C PRO A 135 -37.72 39.17 41.69
N SER A 136 -37.02 38.05 41.66
CA SER A 136 -35.68 37.95 42.24
C SER A 136 -34.97 36.75 41.62
N ASN A 137 -34.17 37.02 40.59
CA ASN A 137 -32.86 36.43 40.42
C ASN A 137 -32.19 37.17 39.27
N SER A 138 -31.59 38.30 39.62
CA SER A 138 -30.38 38.76 38.95
C SER A 138 -29.31 37.67 39.16
N THR A 139 -29.35 36.62 38.35
CA THR A 139 -28.15 35.82 38.10
C THR A 139 -27.31 36.70 37.19
N SER A 140 -26.45 37.49 37.83
CA SER A 140 -25.26 38.04 37.23
C SER A 140 -24.67 37.00 36.30
N LEU A 141 -24.35 37.40 35.06
CA LEU A 141 -23.32 36.69 34.32
C LEU A 141 -22.15 36.54 35.28
N PRO A 142 -21.68 35.32 35.59
CA PRO A 142 -20.28 35.22 35.88
C PRO A 142 -19.61 35.51 34.53
N THR A 143 -19.20 36.76 34.34
CA THR A 143 -17.94 37.05 33.67
C THR A 143 -16.82 36.52 34.58
N ALA A 144 -16.89 35.25 34.92
CA ALA A 144 -15.73 34.49 35.28
C ALA A 144 -15.07 34.25 33.92
N VAL A 145 -14.07 35.07 33.60
CA VAL A 145 -12.88 34.50 32.98
C VAL A 145 -12.65 33.18 33.70
N PRO A 146 -12.91 32.01 33.08
CA PRO A 146 -12.59 30.79 33.75
C PRO A 146 -11.09 30.92 33.99
N LYS A 147 -10.69 30.96 35.26
CA LYS A 147 -9.38 30.45 35.65
C LYS A 147 -9.46 28.97 35.28
N THR A 148 -9.33 28.69 33.98
CA THR A 148 -9.22 27.34 33.48
C THR A 148 -7.94 26.87 34.12
N ASN A 149 -8.04 26.04 35.15
CA ASN A 149 -6.99 25.06 35.37
C ASN A 149 -6.89 24.36 34.01
N PRO A 150 -5.82 24.59 33.22
CA PRO A 150 -5.71 23.93 31.95
C PRO A 150 -5.74 22.44 32.30
N THR A 151 -6.80 21.74 31.91
CA THR A 151 -6.95 20.30 32.15
C THR A 151 -6.29 19.52 31.01
N ILE A 152 -6.01 20.21 29.91
CA ILE A 152 -5.48 19.68 28.66
C ILE A 152 -4.21 20.47 28.28
N CYS A 153 -3.12 19.75 28.04
CA CYS A 153 -1.88 20.22 27.44
C CYS A 153 -1.88 19.91 25.94
N ARG A 154 -1.72 20.94 25.11
CA ARG A 154 -1.58 20.78 23.65
C ARG A 154 -0.10 20.87 23.28
N LEU A 155 0.46 19.79 22.74
CA LEU A 155 1.85 19.72 22.35
C LEU A 155 2.00 19.72 20.82
N HIS A 156 2.93 20.52 20.33
CA HIS A 156 3.36 20.50 18.93
C HIS A 156 4.76 19.88 18.87
N ILE A 157 4.85 18.69 18.27
CA ILE A 157 6.05 17.87 18.30
C ILE A 157 6.64 17.87 16.90
N ARG A 158 7.88 18.34 16.78
CA ARG A 158 8.62 18.37 15.51
C ARG A 158 9.47 17.11 15.38
N LEU A 159 9.36 16.45 14.24
CA LEU A 159 10.10 15.23 13.93
C LEU A 159 11.41 15.54 13.20
N PRO A 160 12.41 14.64 13.26
CA PRO A 160 13.67 14.76 12.51
C PRO A 160 13.45 14.82 11.00
N SER A 161 12.36 14.22 10.50
CA SER A 161 11.96 14.25 9.09
C SER A 161 11.43 15.62 8.63
N GLY A 162 11.32 16.60 9.53
CA GLY A 162 10.78 17.93 9.26
C GLY A 162 9.25 18.03 9.36
N GLN A 163 8.54 16.91 9.50
CA GLN A 163 7.11 16.90 9.76
C GLN A 163 6.80 17.23 11.22
N SER A 164 5.55 17.56 11.52
CA SER A 164 5.13 17.87 12.87
C SER A 164 3.78 17.27 13.21
N ILE A 165 3.67 16.70 14.41
CA ILE A 165 2.45 16.09 14.93
C ILE A 165 1.91 16.99 16.05
N LYS A 166 0.60 17.14 16.12
CA LYS A 166 -0.10 17.79 17.23
C LYS A 166 -0.74 16.72 18.10
N GLY A 167 -0.59 16.82 19.42
CA GLY A 167 -1.22 15.92 20.38
C GLY A 167 -1.87 16.71 21.51
N GLU A 168 -3.01 16.22 21.99
CA GLU A 168 -3.68 16.73 23.19
C GLU A 168 -3.52 15.70 24.29
N PHE A 169 -3.03 16.14 25.45
CA PHE A 169 -2.68 15.29 26.58
C PHE A 169 -3.30 15.85 27.85
N GLY A 170 -3.50 15.00 28.85
CA GLY A 170 -3.89 15.46 30.18
C GLY A 170 -2.72 16.15 30.89
N VAL A 171 -2.99 17.16 31.71
CA VAL A 171 -1.94 17.88 32.46
C VAL A 171 -1.21 16.98 33.47
N ASN A 172 -1.91 15.97 33.99
CA ASN A 172 -1.32 14.96 34.88
C ASN A 172 -0.76 13.74 34.14
N GLU A 173 -0.83 13.68 32.81
CA GLU A 173 -0.28 12.55 32.07
C GLU A 173 1.25 12.57 32.11
N PRO A 174 1.91 11.41 32.16
CA PRO A 174 3.35 11.33 32.15
C PRO A 174 3.92 11.62 30.76
N LEU A 175 5.16 12.13 30.69
CA LEU A 175 5.85 12.34 29.41
C LEU A 175 5.95 11.06 28.56
N SER A 176 6.02 9.88 29.19
CA SER A 176 5.96 8.59 28.51
C SER A 176 4.72 8.39 27.62
N ALA A 177 3.57 8.97 27.98
CA ALA A 177 2.36 8.94 27.15
C ALA A 177 2.57 9.70 25.82
N VAL A 178 3.28 10.83 25.88
CA VAL A 178 3.67 11.60 24.69
C VAL A 178 4.61 10.79 23.80
N MET A 179 5.58 10.09 24.40
CA MET A 179 6.52 9.25 23.64
C MET A 179 5.79 8.11 22.93
N LEU A 180 4.84 7.46 23.61
CA LEU A 180 3.99 6.44 23.01
C LEU A 180 3.16 7.03 21.86
N TYR A 181 2.55 8.20 22.05
CA TYR A 181 1.79 8.87 21.01
C TYR A 181 2.64 9.17 19.77
N VAL A 182 3.88 9.65 19.95
CA VAL A 182 4.82 9.90 18.86
C VAL A 182 5.19 8.60 18.13
N SER A 183 5.41 7.50 18.86
CA SER A 183 5.71 6.20 18.25
C SER A 183 4.57 5.68 17.37
N GLN A 184 3.31 5.89 17.79
CA GLN A 184 2.12 5.43 17.08
C GLN A 184 1.78 6.31 15.88
N ASN A 185 1.98 7.63 16.01
CA ASN A 185 1.59 8.60 15.00
C ASN A 185 2.76 8.99 14.07
N TRP A 186 3.85 8.22 14.05
CA TRP A 186 5.00 8.53 13.23
C TRP A 186 4.67 8.41 11.73
N PRO A 187 4.65 9.52 10.97
CA PRO A 187 4.29 9.50 9.57
C PRO A 187 5.37 8.79 8.74
N ASN A 188 4.95 7.87 7.87
CA ASN A 188 5.81 7.13 6.93
C ASN A 188 6.83 6.16 7.58
N SER A 189 6.65 5.73 8.83
CA SER A 189 7.49 4.66 9.39
C SER A 189 6.92 3.28 9.06
N SER A 190 7.58 2.51 8.19
CA SER A 190 7.32 1.06 8.07
C SER A 190 7.92 0.27 9.24
N THR A 191 8.71 0.94 10.08
CA THR A 191 9.39 0.40 11.25
C THR A 191 8.67 0.80 12.53
N PHE A 192 8.32 -0.17 13.36
CA PHE A 192 7.86 0.07 14.72
C PHE A 192 8.98 0.75 15.52
N ILE A 193 8.79 2.00 15.91
CA ILE A 193 9.77 2.74 16.74
C ILE A 193 9.43 2.44 18.19
N ASP A 194 10.40 1.90 18.94
CA ASP A 194 10.23 1.70 20.37
C ASP A 194 10.11 3.07 21.07
N PRO A 195 9.03 3.33 21.84
CA PRO A 195 8.89 4.55 22.63
C PRO A 195 10.12 4.88 23.50
N GLN A 196 10.87 3.87 23.97
CA GLN A 196 12.05 4.08 24.80
C GLN A 196 13.26 4.64 24.03
N SER A 197 13.30 4.42 22.72
CA SER A 197 14.37 4.91 21.84
C SER A 197 14.20 6.38 21.45
N ILE A 198 13.02 6.95 21.71
CA ILE A 198 12.72 8.35 21.38
C ILE A 198 13.34 9.26 22.45
N GLN A 199 13.92 10.37 22.03
CA GLN A 199 14.39 11.44 22.91
C GLN A 199 13.66 12.74 22.54
N LEU A 200 13.03 13.37 23.53
CA LEU A 200 12.28 14.61 23.36
C LEU A 200 13.09 15.77 23.93
N MET A 201 13.02 16.92 23.25
CA MET A 201 13.60 18.17 23.72
C MET A 201 12.66 19.35 23.45
N THR A 202 12.69 20.35 24.33
CA THR A 202 11.99 21.62 24.15
C THR A 202 12.86 22.61 23.39
N SER A 203 12.24 23.55 22.66
CA SER A 203 12.97 24.60 21.93
C SER A 203 13.31 25.82 22.78
N PHE A 204 12.43 26.20 23.73
CA PHE A 204 12.65 27.34 24.61
C PHE A 204 11.93 27.19 25.97
N PRO A 205 12.65 27.31 27.10
CA PRO A 205 14.10 27.16 27.19
C PRO A 205 14.49 25.74 26.74
N LYS A 206 15.68 25.57 26.15
CA LYS A 206 16.11 24.27 25.64
C LYS A 206 16.35 23.31 26.80
N GLN A 207 15.52 22.28 26.93
CA GLN A 207 15.66 21.19 27.88
C GLN A 207 15.59 19.86 27.16
N GLU A 208 16.49 18.94 27.51
CA GLU A 208 16.49 17.57 27.02
C GLU A 208 15.89 16.68 28.11
N PHE A 209 14.85 15.92 27.77
CA PHE A 209 14.19 15.05 28.74
C PHE A 209 14.94 13.72 28.86
N THR A 210 15.26 13.34 30.09
CA THR A 210 15.96 12.10 30.41
C THR A 210 14.96 10.99 30.77
N SER A 211 15.47 9.77 31.04
CA SER A 211 14.65 8.65 31.50
C SER A 211 13.88 8.95 32.79
N GLU A 212 14.41 9.79 33.67
CA GLU A 212 13.75 10.17 34.93
C GLU A 212 12.53 11.07 34.69
N ASP A 213 12.59 11.93 33.68
CA ASP A 213 11.52 12.85 33.30
C ASP A 213 10.34 12.11 32.64
N ARG A 214 10.56 10.91 32.10
CA ARG A 214 9.52 10.10 31.43
C ARG A 214 8.34 9.77 32.34
N ASN A 215 8.58 9.67 33.64
CA ASN A 215 7.56 9.35 34.64
C ASN A 215 6.96 10.58 35.29
N ARG A 216 7.48 11.79 34.99
CA ARG A 216 6.94 13.04 35.51
C ARG A 216 5.76 13.50 34.68
N SER A 217 4.82 14.17 35.33
CA SER A 217 3.64 14.73 34.68
C SER A 217 4.00 15.90 33.77
N LEU A 218 3.21 16.13 32.72
CA LEU A 218 3.39 17.27 31.82
C LEU A 218 3.29 18.62 32.54
N LEU A 219 2.55 18.70 33.64
CA LEU A 219 2.52 19.88 34.50
C LEU A 219 3.89 20.18 35.11
N ASP A 220 4.48 19.20 35.78
CA ASP A 220 5.77 19.32 36.48
C ASP A 220 6.91 19.67 35.50
N LEU A 221 6.84 19.12 34.28
CA LEU A 221 7.82 19.41 33.22
C LEU A 221 7.57 20.75 32.50
N GLY A 222 6.35 21.27 32.56
CA GLY A 222 5.94 22.54 31.95
C GLY A 222 6.18 23.75 32.84
N GLU A 223 6.33 23.56 34.15
CA GLU A 223 6.69 24.59 35.12
C GLU A 223 8.18 24.95 35.04
N PHE A 224 8.57 25.54 33.92
CA PHE A 224 9.84 26.24 33.83
C PHE A 224 9.82 27.42 34.78
N LYS A 225 10.48 27.29 35.93
CA LYS A 225 10.71 28.37 36.87
C LYS A 225 11.30 29.56 36.10
N HIS A 226 10.51 30.61 35.96
CA HIS A 226 10.96 31.90 35.48
C HIS A 226 12.16 32.35 36.33
N PHE A 227 13.33 32.40 35.71
CA PHE A 227 14.44 33.23 36.16
C PHE A 227 14.40 34.55 35.37
#